data_AF-A0A918F9C9-F1
#
_entry.id   AF-A0A918F9C9-F1
#
_cell.length_a   1.000
_cell.length_b   1.000
_cell.length_c   1.000
_cell.angle_alpha   90.00
_cell.angle_beta   90.00
_cell.angle_gamma   90.00
#
_symmetry.space_group_name_H-M   'P 1'
#
loop_
_entity.id
_entity.type
_entity.pdbx_description
1 polymer ?
#
loop_
_entity_poly.entity_id
_entity_poly.type
_entity_poly.pdbx_seq_one_letter_code
_entity_poly.pdbx_strand_id
1 'polypeptide(L)'
;MELYTRVTQNAYVYLFNVDAQGHVSLLASNGLQAGGTFEKANTTQVFPKKGKASTFLLTLPGGSNQVLALASLLPLNLEHLTERTAAQGEMTPVDVAGQVGLAQALSLVVKPLKPQSWTTNTTGYTITRSPSDGLPIVDVKALESQVSFKRNATLSEVYVAYADRLRAKGYLVIDARYGEREARGIFVRKGAQLRQVTLEVTQRAATFFVKLTRQK
;
A
#
# COMPACT_ATOMS: atom_id res chain seq x y z
N MET A 1 -2.03 -4.33 14.04
CA MET A 1 -2.59 -2.98 14.19
C MET A 1 -4.04 -3.04 13.77
N GLU A 2 -4.92 -2.39 14.53
CA GLU A 2 -6.35 -2.28 14.20
C GLU A 2 -6.71 -0.80 14.06
N LEU A 3 -7.49 -0.49 13.02
CA LEU A 3 -8.03 0.82 12.75
C LEU A 3 -9.53 0.75 12.94
N TYR A 4 -10.08 1.69 13.71
CA TYR A 4 -11.50 1.76 14.00
C TYR A 4 -12.08 2.97 13.30
N THR A 5 -13.14 2.76 12.52
CA THR A 5 -13.92 3.82 11.88
C THR A 5 -15.32 3.81 12.45
N ARG A 6 -15.93 5.00 12.56
CA ARG A 6 -17.34 5.16 12.88
C ARG A 6 -17.87 6.37 12.15
N VAL A 7 -18.97 6.18 11.44
CA VAL A 7 -19.67 7.25 10.71
C VAL A 7 -20.96 7.64 11.44
N THR A 8 -21.36 8.91 11.39
CA THR A 8 -22.61 9.41 11.99
C THR A 8 -23.83 9.23 11.08
N GLN A 9 -23.59 9.01 9.79
CA GLN A 9 -24.59 8.76 8.75
C GLN A 9 -24.10 7.67 7.80
N ASN A 10 -25.00 7.10 7.00
CA ASN A 10 -24.61 6.09 6.00
C ASN A 10 -23.62 6.70 5.00
N ALA A 11 -22.46 6.07 4.81
CA ALA A 11 -21.39 6.61 3.97
C ALA A 11 -20.47 5.52 3.43
N TYR A 12 -19.78 5.83 2.34
CA TYR A 12 -18.65 5.08 1.81
C TYR A 12 -17.37 5.55 2.49
N VAL A 13 -16.65 4.62 3.12
CA VAL A 13 -15.41 4.88 3.84
C VAL A 13 -14.20 4.36 3.05
N TYR A 14 -13.20 5.22 2.90
CA TYR A 14 -11.92 4.96 2.25
C TYR A 14 -10.80 5.22 3.26
N LEU A 15 -9.81 4.33 3.31
CA LEU A 15 -8.63 4.51 4.16
C LEU A 15 -7.40 4.68 3.28
N PHE A 16 -6.62 5.72 3.55
CA PHE A 16 -5.36 6.00 2.86
C PHE A 16 -4.21 5.99 3.87
N ASN A 17 -3.06 5.49 3.46
CA ASN A 17 -1.80 5.79 4.12
C ASN A 17 -1.19 7.07 3.57
N VAL A 18 -0.63 7.89 4.44
CA VAL A 18 0.29 8.97 4.11
C VAL A 18 1.62 8.65 4.77
N ASP A 19 2.67 8.44 3.98
CA ASP A 19 4.01 8.15 4.52
C ASP A 19 4.75 9.43 4.94
N ALA A 20 5.93 9.27 5.55
CA ALA A 20 6.77 10.39 5.99
C ALA A 20 7.26 11.30 4.84
N GLN A 21 7.21 10.82 3.60
CA GLN A 21 7.55 11.56 2.39
C GLN A 21 6.32 12.23 1.75
N GLY A 22 5.12 11.99 2.30
CA GLY A 22 3.87 12.55 1.80
C GLY A 22 3.20 11.72 0.70
N HIS A 23 3.69 10.51 0.38
CA HIS A 23 3.02 9.67 -0.60
C HIS A 23 1.72 9.12 -0.05
N VAL A 24 0.66 9.18 -0.88
CA VAL A 24 -0.65 8.66 -0.54
C VAL A 24 -0.86 7.31 -1.19
N SER A 25 -1.34 6.34 -0.42
CA SER A 25 -1.65 4.99 -0.92
C SER A 25 -3.00 4.53 -0.38
N LEU A 26 -3.90 4.10 -1.27
CA LEU A 26 -5.18 3.54 -0.87
C LEU A 26 -4.98 2.18 -0.19
N LEU A 27 -5.55 2.01 1.00
CA LEU A 27 -5.54 0.75 1.73
C LEU A 27 -6.71 -0.12 1.24
N ALA A 28 -6.53 -0.82 0.12
CA ALA A 28 -7.58 -1.65 -0.49
C ALA A 28 -7.44 -3.16 -0.20
N SER A 29 -7.28 -3.55 1.07
CA SER A 29 -7.16 -4.95 1.46
C SER A 29 -7.91 -5.29 2.75
N ASN A 30 -8.12 -6.59 3.01
CA ASN A 30 -8.69 -7.12 4.26
C ASN A 30 -10.06 -6.53 4.66
N GLY A 31 -10.94 -6.32 3.67
CA GLY A 31 -12.30 -5.80 3.87
C GLY A 31 -12.51 -4.39 3.35
N LEU A 32 -11.44 -3.67 3.02
CA LEU A 32 -11.50 -2.37 2.35
C LEU A 32 -11.55 -2.56 0.84
N GLN A 33 -12.58 -1.99 0.21
CA GLN A 33 -12.74 -2.03 -1.25
C GLN A 33 -12.12 -0.78 -1.88
N ALA A 34 -11.55 -0.92 -3.08
CA ALA A 34 -11.06 0.23 -3.85
C ALA A 34 -12.17 1.25 -4.16
N GLY A 35 -13.42 0.76 -4.31
CA GLY A 35 -14.61 1.58 -4.49
C GLY A 35 -15.20 2.15 -3.19
N GLY A 36 -14.57 1.91 -2.04
CA GLY A 36 -15.04 2.34 -0.72
C GLY A 36 -15.88 1.26 -0.02
N THR A 37 -15.83 1.27 1.31
CA THR A 37 -16.60 0.33 2.14
C THR A 37 -17.85 1.04 2.62
N PHE A 38 -19.04 0.54 2.26
CA PHE A 38 -20.29 1.15 2.74
C PHE A 38 -20.50 0.83 4.22
N GLU A 39 -20.53 1.86 5.05
CA GLU A 39 -20.76 1.79 6.49
C GLU A 39 -22.11 2.41 6.82
N LYS A 40 -22.89 1.74 7.68
CA LYS A 40 -24.13 2.29 8.23
C LYS A 40 -23.83 3.28 9.34
N ALA A 41 -24.69 4.27 9.48
CA ALA A 41 -24.68 5.23 10.59
C ALA A 41 -24.51 4.52 11.94
N ASN A 42 -23.66 5.08 12.80
CA ASN A 42 -23.39 4.61 14.16
C ASN A 42 -22.86 3.18 14.28
N THR A 43 -22.34 2.61 13.20
CA THR A 43 -21.65 1.31 13.24
C THR A 43 -20.15 1.54 13.32
N THR A 44 -19.49 0.85 14.25
CA THR A 44 -18.02 0.82 14.28
C THR A 44 -17.51 -0.32 13.41
N GLN A 45 -16.67 0.00 12.43
CA GLN A 45 -15.92 -1.00 11.67
C GLN A 45 -14.48 -1.09 12.16
N VAL A 46 -13.89 -2.27 12.02
CA VAL A 46 -12.50 -2.55 12.40
C VAL A 46 -11.73 -3.10 11.20
N PHE A 47 -10.53 -2.54 10.97
CA PHE A 47 -9.65 -2.90 9.88
C PHE A 47 -8.24 -3.24 10.38
N PRO A 48 -7.66 -4.40 10.01
CA PRO A 48 -8.31 -5.49 9.29
C PRO A 48 -9.40 -6.15 10.16
N LYS A 49 -10.26 -6.98 9.54
CA LYS A 49 -11.22 -7.80 10.30
C LYS A 49 -10.49 -8.60 11.38
N LYS A 50 -11.11 -8.71 12.56
CA LYS A 50 -10.56 -9.45 13.71
C LYS A 50 -10.08 -10.85 13.28
N GLY A 51 -8.84 -11.18 13.65
CA GLY A 51 -8.20 -12.47 13.30
C GLY A 51 -7.60 -12.53 11.89
N LYS A 52 -7.61 -11.45 11.11
CA LYS A 52 -6.88 -11.35 9.84
C LYS A 52 -5.61 -10.53 10.02
N ALA A 53 -4.50 -11.00 9.44
CA ALA A 53 -3.25 -10.26 9.45
C ALA A 53 -3.36 -8.96 8.64
N SER A 54 -2.76 -7.87 9.14
CA SER A 54 -2.66 -6.58 8.45
C SER A 54 -1.62 -6.67 7.31
N THR A 55 -1.91 -7.40 6.24
CA THR A 55 -0.97 -7.58 5.11
C THR A 55 -0.62 -6.27 4.42
N PHE A 56 -1.47 -5.24 4.51
CA PHE A 56 -1.14 -3.90 4.03
C PHE A 56 0.08 -3.30 4.75
N LEU A 57 0.35 -3.61 6.02
CA LEU A 57 1.53 -3.06 6.71
C LEU A 57 2.85 -3.49 6.02
N LEU A 58 2.84 -4.63 5.34
CA LEU A 58 3.98 -5.14 4.58
C LEU A 58 4.21 -4.35 3.28
N THR A 59 3.15 -3.69 2.77
CA THR A 59 3.21 -2.84 1.59
C THR A 59 3.61 -1.39 1.92
N LEU A 60 3.57 -0.98 3.18
CA LEU A 60 3.85 0.39 3.58
C LEU A 60 5.30 0.60 4.04
N PRO A 61 5.89 1.79 3.81
CA PRO A 61 7.21 2.16 4.34
C PRO A 61 7.25 2.17 5.87
N GLY A 62 8.42 1.87 6.42
CA GLY A 62 8.73 1.94 7.85
C GLY A 62 8.80 3.40 8.31
N GLY A 63 8.64 3.62 9.60
CA GLY A 63 8.67 4.94 10.21
C GLY A 63 7.29 5.53 10.48
N SER A 64 7.26 6.85 10.64
CA SER A 64 6.04 7.60 10.95
C SER A 64 5.13 7.66 9.73
N ASN A 65 3.89 7.25 9.92
CA ASN A 65 2.84 7.24 8.90
C ASN A 65 1.57 7.83 9.50
N GLN A 66 0.65 8.25 8.64
CA GLN A 66 -0.69 8.66 9.02
C GLN A 66 -1.72 7.85 8.25
N VAL A 67 -2.78 7.42 8.93
CA VAL A 67 -3.98 6.93 8.26
C VAL A 67 -4.92 8.11 8.09
N LEU A 68 -5.39 8.32 6.87
CA LEU A 68 -6.45 9.25 6.53
C LEU A 68 -7.71 8.48 6.18
N ALA A 69 -8.73 8.63 7.00
CA ALA A 69 -10.06 8.15 6.72
C ALA A 69 -10.85 9.23 5.97
N LEU A 70 -11.46 8.85 4.86
CA LEU A 70 -12.40 9.68 4.11
C LEU A 70 -13.76 8.99 4.11
N ALA A 71 -14.81 9.71 4.50
CA ALA A 71 -16.19 9.26 4.39
C ALA A 71 -16.94 10.13 3.38
N SER A 72 -17.66 9.51 2.43
CA SER A 72 -18.49 10.22 1.45
C SER A 72 -19.91 9.64 1.39
N LEU A 73 -20.90 10.50 1.18
CA LEU A 73 -22.29 10.10 0.98
C LEU A 73 -22.52 9.33 -0.34
N LEU A 74 -21.67 9.56 -1.33
CA LEU A 74 -21.72 8.93 -2.65
C LEU A 74 -20.41 8.19 -2.92
N PRO A 75 -20.42 7.12 -3.72
CA PRO A 75 -19.19 6.50 -4.17
C PRO A 75 -18.30 7.52 -4.88
N LEU A 76 -17.04 7.63 -4.45
CA LEU A 76 -16.06 8.47 -5.12
C LEU A 76 -15.48 7.72 -6.32
N ASN A 77 -15.33 8.44 -7.44
CA ASN A 77 -14.45 7.96 -8.49
C ASN A 77 -13.01 8.34 -8.13
N LEU A 78 -12.22 7.34 -7.74
CA LEU A 78 -10.80 7.49 -7.38
C LEU A 78 -9.86 7.20 -8.56
N GLU A 79 -10.37 6.96 -9.78
CA GLU A 79 -9.58 6.58 -10.97
C GLU A 79 -8.50 7.60 -11.35
N HIS A 80 -8.59 8.85 -10.87
CA HIS A 80 -7.56 9.86 -11.08
C HIS A 80 -6.73 10.17 -9.82
N LEU A 81 -7.16 9.72 -8.63
CA LEU A 81 -6.32 9.69 -7.41
C LEU A 81 -5.46 8.45 -7.31
N THR A 82 -5.78 7.45 -8.12
CA THR A 82 -4.96 6.31 -8.41
C THR A 82 -5.02 6.25 -9.93
N GLU A 83 -4.15 6.94 -10.67
CA GLU A 83 -4.16 6.82 -12.14
C GLU A 83 -4.09 5.33 -12.47
N ARG A 84 -5.24 4.79 -12.88
CA ARG A 84 -5.42 3.41 -13.27
C ARG A 84 -5.56 3.48 -14.78
N THR A 85 -4.46 3.36 -15.51
CA THR A 85 -4.56 3.17 -16.95
C THR A 85 -5.27 1.83 -17.17
N ALA A 86 -6.49 1.92 -17.69
CA ALA A 86 -7.46 0.83 -17.81
C ALA A 86 -7.07 -0.28 -18.81
N ALA A 87 -5.77 -0.49 -19.07
CA ALA A 87 -5.29 -1.57 -19.93
C ALA A 87 -4.72 -2.77 -19.14
N GLN A 88 -4.16 -2.62 -17.93
CA GLN A 88 -3.32 -3.69 -17.32
C GLN A 88 -3.36 -3.84 -15.78
N GLY A 89 -4.32 -3.26 -15.07
CA GLY A 89 -4.51 -3.58 -13.64
C GLY A 89 -3.42 -3.06 -12.69
N GLU A 90 -2.80 -1.93 -13.02
CA GLU A 90 -1.70 -1.31 -12.28
C GLU A 90 -2.20 -0.10 -11.46
N MET A 91 -1.75 0.05 -10.21
CA MET A 91 -2.01 1.24 -9.38
C MET A 91 -0.86 2.25 -9.54
N THR A 92 -1.14 3.47 -10.01
CA THR A 92 -0.13 4.54 -9.97
C THR A 92 -0.20 5.27 -8.62
N PRO A 93 0.91 5.42 -7.89
CA PRO A 93 0.97 6.23 -6.68
C PRO A 93 0.75 7.70 -7.02
N VAL A 94 -0.18 8.37 -6.33
CA VAL A 94 -0.37 9.80 -6.50
C VAL A 94 0.36 10.53 -5.38
N ASP A 95 1.27 11.40 -5.83
CA ASP A 95 2.12 12.24 -5.00
C ASP A 95 1.29 13.42 -4.51
N VAL A 96 0.66 13.24 -3.36
CA VAL A 96 -0.28 14.20 -2.81
C VAL A 96 0.13 14.53 -1.38
N ALA A 97 0.86 15.63 -1.19
CA ALA A 97 1.34 16.02 0.12
C ALA A 97 0.18 16.33 1.11
N GLY A 98 -0.09 15.39 2.01
CA GLY A 98 -0.95 15.58 3.19
C GLY A 98 -2.44 15.79 2.91
N GLN A 99 -3.20 16.13 3.96
CA GLN A 99 -4.66 16.34 3.89
C GLN A 99 -5.05 17.44 2.89
N VAL A 100 -4.29 18.54 2.82
CA VAL A 100 -4.56 19.67 1.93
C VAL A 100 -4.31 19.27 0.47
N GLY A 101 -3.23 18.53 0.21
CA GLY A 101 -2.99 17.96 -1.11
C GLY A 101 -4.13 17.03 -1.50
N LEU A 102 -4.59 16.14 -0.61
CA LEU A 102 -5.64 15.18 -0.97
C LEU A 102 -6.97 15.88 -1.16
N ALA A 103 -7.30 16.87 -0.33
CA ALA A 103 -8.47 17.72 -0.54
C ALA A 103 -8.41 18.47 -1.88
N GLN A 104 -7.23 18.98 -2.29
CA GLN A 104 -7.03 19.61 -3.60
C GLN A 104 -7.11 18.61 -4.75
N ALA A 105 -6.47 17.45 -4.63
CA ALA A 105 -6.50 16.39 -5.63
C ALA A 105 -7.91 15.80 -5.80
N LEU A 106 -8.64 15.60 -4.70
CA LEU A 106 -10.05 15.22 -4.70
C LEU A 106 -10.93 16.31 -5.31
N SER A 107 -10.64 17.59 -5.05
CA SER A 107 -11.35 18.72 -5.64
C SER A 107 -11.13 18.86 -7.15
N LEU A 108 -10.06 18.27 -7.70
CA LEU A 108 -9.74 18.28 -9.13
C LEU A 108 -10.40 17.13 -9.91
N VAL A 109 -10.59 16.00 -9.22
CA VAL A 109 -10.92 14.68 -9.81
C VAL A 109 -12.40 14.33 -9.73
N VAL A 110 -13.13 14.96 -8.83
CA VAL A 110 -14.52 14.65 -8.60
C VAL A 110 -15.37 15.75 -9.25
N LYS A 111 -16.18 15.40 -10.28
CA LYS A 111 -17.29 16.24 -10.76
C LYS A 111 -17.91 16.92 -9.54
N PRO A 112 -17.98 18.26 -9.47
CA PRO A 112 -17.96 18.99 -8.20
C PRO A 112 -19.02 18.44 -7.26
N LEU A 113 -18.59 17.52 -6.39
CA LEU A 113 -19.38 17.12 -5.26
C LEU A 113 -19.42 18.36 -4.40
N LYS A 114 -20.64 18.82 -4.07
CA LYS A 114 -20.81 19.96 -3.17
C LYS A 114 -19.91 19.72 -1.95
N PRO A 115 -19.13 20.72 -1.47
CA PRO A 115 -18.16 20.56 -0.36
C PRO A 115 -18.68 19.90 0.92
N GLN A 116 -20.00 19.69 1.04
CA GLN A 116 -20.69 19.09 2.18
C GLN A 116 -20.96 17.57 2.05
N SER A 117 -20.56 16.89 0.97
CA SER A 117 -20.89 15.46 0.78
C SER A 117 -19.80 14.48 1.26
N TRP A 118 -18.70 14.97 1.81
CA TRP A 118 -17.62 14.14 2.37
C TRP A 118 -16.93 14.81 3.56
N THR A 119 -16.24 14.01 4.37
CA THR A 119 -15.46 14.45 5.53
C THR A 119 -14.24 13.56 5.72
N THR A 120 -13.24 14.05 6.46
CA THR A 120 -12.00 13.32 6.72
C THR A 120 -11.61 13.33 8.19
N ASN A 121 -10.81 12.33 8.59
CA ASN A 121 -10.16 12.27 9.89
C ASN A 121 -8.79 11.58 9.74
N THR A 122 -7.82 11.91 10.59
CA THR A 122 -6.49 11.32 10.56
C THR A 122 -6.02 10.83 11.91
N THR A 123 -5.24 9.75 11.89
CA THR A 123 -4.51 9.28 13.07
C THR A 123 -3.09 8.83 12.69
N GLY A 124 -2.13 9.12 13.55
CA GLY A 124 -0.72 8.75 13.34
C GLY A 124 -0.41 7.35 13.84
N TYR A 125 0.53 6.68 13.19
CA TYR A 125 1.07 5.39 13.63
C TYR A 125 2.50 5.20 13.13
N THR A 126 3.25 4.30 13.78
CA THR A 126 4.64 4.02 13.43
C THR A 126 4.81 2.55 13.07
N ILE A 127 5.42 2.29 11.93
CA ILE A 127 5.88 0.94 11.55
C ILE A 127 7.35 0.80 11.94
N THR A 128 7.61 0.08 13.03
CA THR A 128 8.96 -0.32 13.40
C THR A 128 9.35 -1.58 12.64
N ARG A 129 10.58 -1.62 12.14
CA ARG A 129 11.13 -2.78 11.43
C ARG A 129 12.37 -3.27 12.14
N SER A 130 12.47 -4.58 12.29
CA SER A 130 13.69 -5.21 12.75
C SER A 130 14.78 -5.03 11.68
N PRO A 131 16.02 -4.67 12.06
CA PRO A 131 17.11 -4.53 11.11
C PRO A 131 17.34 -5.84 10.36
N SER A 132 17.39 -5.75 9.03
CA SER A 132 17.61 -6.90 8.15
C SER A 132 19.05 -6.96 7.65
N ASP A 133 20.00 -6.80 8.56
CA ASP A 133 21.42 -6.75 8.22
C ASP A 133 21.92 -8.08 7.66
N GLY A 134 22.90 -8.01 6.77
CA GLY A 134 23.53 -9.19 6.16
C GLY A 134 22.67 -9.97 5.15
N LEU A 135 21.51 -9.45 4.71
CA LEU A 135 20.77 -10.07 3.62
C LEU A 135 21.51 -9.93 2.29
N PRO A 136 21.63 -11.00 1.47
CA PRO A 136 22.27 -10.93 0.15
C PRO A 136 21.68 -9.84 -0.74
N ILE A 137 22.50 -9.23 -1.59
CA ILE A 137 22.07 -8.15 -2.49
C ILE A 137 21.47 -8.77 -3.76
N VAL A 138 20.36 -8.20 -4.22
CA VAL A 138 19.75 -8.54 -5.52
C VAL A 138 19.88 -7.30 -6.42
N ASP A 139 20.32 -7.50 -7.65
CA ASP A 139 20.53 -6.40 -8.59
C ASP A 139 19.21 -6.04 -9.30
N VAL A 140 18.68 -4.85 -8.95
CA VAL A 140 17.46 -4.30 -9.55
C VAL A 140 17.67 -3.81 -10.99
N LYS A 141 18.93 -3.62 -11.43
CA LYS A 141 19.24 -3.20 -12.81
C LYS A 141 19.26 -4.36 -13.79
N ALA A 142 19.55 -5.58 -13.32
CA ALA A 142 19.49 -6.79 -14.11
C ALA A 142 18.06 -7.08 -14.58
N LEU A 143 17.92 -7.77 -15.72
CA LEU A 143 16.60 -8.24 -16.19
C LEU A 143 16.00 -9.23 -15.19
N GLU A 144 16.85 -10.10 -14.66
CA GLU A 144 16.53 -11.04 -13.60
C GLU A 144 17.73 -11.14 -12.66
N SER A 145 17.47 -11.15 -11.35
CA SER A 145 18.48 -11.37 -10.33
C SER A 145 17.87 -12.18 -9.21
N GLN A 146 18.62 -13.16 -8.70
CA GLN A 146 18.14 -14.06 -7.67
C GLN A 146 19.23 -14.41 -6.67
N VAL A 147 18.82 -14.67 -5.43
CA VAL A 147 19.69 -15.13 -4.35
C VAL A 147 18.97 -16.19 -3.53
N SER A 148 19.74 -17.09 -2.92
CA SER A 148 19.22 -17.99 -1.92
C SER A 148 20.11 -17.99 -0.68
N PHE A 149 19.51 -18.10 0.49
CA PHE A 149 20.23 -18.05 1.76
C PHE A 149 19.40 -18.68 2.88
N LYS A 150 20.08 -19.14 3.93
CA LYS A 150 19.42 -19.59 5.16
C LYS A 150 19.36 -18.47 6.18
N ARG A 151 18.22 -18.33 6.87
CA ARG A 151 18.07 -17.37 7.97
C ARG A 151 17.00 -17.85 8.94
N ASN A 152 17.19 -17.55 10.22
CA ASN A 152 16.11 -17.65 11.20
C ASN A 152 15.28 -16.36 11.15
N ALA A 153 14.31 -16.32 10.23
CA ALA A 153 13.41 -15.19 10.01
C ALA A 153 12.08 -15.71 9.47
N THR A 154 11.07 -14.87 9.47
CA THR A 154 9.79 -15.11 8.81
C THR A 154 9.83 -14.65 7.35
N LEU A 155 8.97 -15.23 6.51
CA LEU A 155 8.73 -14.76 5.14
C LEU A 155 8.47 -13.25 5.06
N SER A 156 7.63 -12.73 5.97
CA SER A 156 7.28 -11.32 6.04
C SER A 156 8.48 -10.43 6.31
N GLU A 157 9.36 -10.80 7.24
CA GLU A 157 10.57 -10.03 7.56
C GLU A 157 11.53 -9.97 6.37
N VAL A 158 11.75 -11.11 5.70
CA VAL A 158 12.61 -11.17 4.52
C VAL A 158 12.01 -10.34 3.38
N TYR A 159 10.73 -10.51 3.09
CA TYR A 159 10.05 -9.75 2.04
C TYR A 159 10.12 -8.24 2.29
N VAL A 160 9.76 -7.79 3.51
CA VAL A 160 9.75 -6.35 3.85
C VAL A 160 11.14 -5.75 3.69
N ALA A 161 12.18 -6.46 4.12
CA ALA A 161 13.55 -6.01 3.95
C ALA A 161 13.96 -5.78 2.49
N TYR A 162 13.59 -6.68 1.57
CA TYR A 162 13.86 -6.48 0.14
C TYR A 162 12.97 -5.39 -0.47
N ALA A 163 11.69 -5.32 -0.08
CA ALA A 163 10.79 -4.26 -0.50
C ALA A 163 11.31 -2.88 -0.08
N ASP A 164 11.97 -2.77 1.06
CA ASP A 164 12.57 -1.52 1.55
C ASP A 164 13.78 -1.07 0.77
N ARG A 165 14.59 -2.01 0.32
CA ARG A 165 15.69 -1.71 -0.60
C ARG A 165 15.16 -1.18 -1.93
N LEU A 166 13.99 -1.65 -2.39
CA LEU A 166 13.33 -1.09 -3.58
C LEU A 166 12.79 0.32 -3.29
N ARG A 167 12.07 0.51 -2.17
CA ARG A 167 11.55 1.83 -1.76
C ARG A 167 12.65 2.87 -1.60
N ALA A 168 13.77 2.52 -0.99
CA ALA A 168 14.95 3.38 -0.85
C ALA A 168 15.54 3.81 -2.22
N LYS A 169 15.27 3.06 -3.29
CA LYS A 169 15.64 3.40 -4.67
C LYS A 169 14.53 4.17 -5.42
N GLY A 170 13.46 4.54 -4.74
CA GLY A 170 12.32 5.29 -5.30
C GLY A 170 11.27 4.40 -5.98
N TYR A 171 11.25 3.10 -5.69
CA TYR A 171 10.17 2.23 -6.17
C TYR A 171 8.98 2.26 -5.22
N LEU A 172 7.78 2.26 -5.80
CA LEU A 172 6.51 2.28 -5.10
C LEU A 172 5.78 0.98 -5.39
N VAL A 173 5.19 0.35 -4.37
CA VAL A 173 4.49 -0.92 -4.52
C VAL A 173 3.06 -0.67 -5.04
N ILE A 174 2.65 -1.45 -6.04
CA ILE A 174 1.37 -1.29 -6.73
C ILE A 174 0.48 -2.52 -6.68
N ASP A 175 1.07 -3.69 -6.40
CA ASP A 175 0.36 -4.91 -6.02
C ASP A 175 1.23 -5.67 -5.03
N ALA A 176 0.61 -6.36 -4.08
CA ALA A 176 1.32 -7.29 -3.20
C ALA A 176 0.41 -8.40 -2.72
N ARG A 177 0.93 -9.61 -2.76
CA ARG A 177 0.24 -10.84 -2.36
C ARG A 177 1.12 -11.60 -1.38
N TYR A 178 0.48 -12.12 -0.33
CA TYR A 178 1.15 -12.85 0.73
C TYR A 178 0.42 -14.17 0.94
N GLY A 179 1.16 -15.26 0.84
CA GLY A 179 0.75 -16.60 1.23
C GLY A 179 1.62 -17.12 2.37
N GLU A 180 1.42 -18.38 2.73
CA GLU A 180 2.16 -19.02 3.84
C GLU A 180 3.64 -19.23 3.52
N ARG A 181 3.98 -19.46 2.25
CA ARG A 181 5.34 -19.81 1.81
C ARG A 181 5.88 -18.90 0.71
N GLU A 182 5.08 -17.96 0.25
CA GLU A 182 5.44 -17.08 -0.85
C GLU A 182 4.87 -15.69 -0.63
N ALA A 183 5.67 -14.67 -0.90
CA ALA A 183 5.26 -13.28 -0.93
C ALA A 183 5.72 -12.67 -2.25
N ARG A 184 4.82 -11.97 -2.94
CA ARG A 184 5.07 -11.34 -4.23
C ARG A 184 4.64 -9.88 -4.20
N GLY A 185 5.44 -9.00 -4.78
CA GLY A 185 5.10 -7.59 -4.95
C GLY A 185 5.47 -7.06 -6.32
N ILE A 186 4.64 -6.17 -6.86
CA ILE A 186 4.91 -5.44 -8.10
C ILE A 186 5.23 -4.00 -7.72
N PHE A 187 6.35 -3.51 -8.22
CA PHE A 187 6.92 -2.21 -7.91
C PHE A 187 7.14 -1.39 -9.17
N VAL A 188 6.86 -0.09 -9.11
CA VAL A 188 7.08 0.87 -10.21
C VAL A 188 7.96 2.02 -9.76
N ARG A 189 8.69 2.64 -10.70
CA ARG A 189 9.47 3.85 -10.48
C ARG A 189 9.06 4.91 -11.50
N LYS A 190 8.80 6.14 -11.04
CA LYS A 190 8.41 7.27 -11.91
C LYS A 190 9.62 7.73 -12.77
N GLY A 191 9.40 7.97 -14.06
CA GLY A 191 10.39 8.54 -15.00
C GLY A 191 10.95 7.54 -16.03
N ALA A 192 10.87 7.93 -17.31
CA ALA A 192 11.41 7.28 -18.53
C ALA A 192 11.23 5.75 -18.63
N GLN A 193 10.10 5.34 -19.21
CA GLN A 193 9.59 3.96 -19.36
C GLN A 193 9.31 3.33 -17.99
N LEU A 194 8.03 3.06 -17.70
CA LEU A 194 7.57 2.42 -16.46
C LEU A 194 8.24 1.04 -16.29
N ARG A 195 9.43 1.00 -15.68
CA ARG A 195 10.14 -0.25 -15.40
C ARG A 195 9.52 -0.88 -14.17
N GLN A 196 8.56 -1.75 -14.40
CA GLN A 196 8.03 -2.61 -13.35
C GLN A 196 9.11 -3.59 -12.89
N VAL A 197 9.17 -3.79 -11.59
CA VAL A 197 9.98 -4.82 -10.96
C VAL A 197 9.06 -5.70 -10.13
N THR A 198 9.10 -6.99 -10.40
CA THR A 198 8.46 -8.00 -9.57
C THR A 198 9.48 -8.49 -8.54
N LEU A 199 9.11 -8.44 -7.26
CA LEU A 199 9.81 -9.08 -6.14
C LEU A 199 9.06 -10.33 -5.74
N GLU A 200 9.74 -11.46 -5.74
CA GLU A 200 9.22 -12.74 -5.27
C GLU A 200 10.14 -13.26 -4.16
N VAL A 201 9.55 -13.64 -3.04
CA VAL A 201 10.23 -14.28 -1.92
C VAL A 201 9.51 -15.59 -1.63
N THR A 202 10.22 -16.70 -1.76
CA THR A 202 9.72 -18.03 -1.40
C THR A 202 10.50 -18.56 -0.20
N GLN A 203 9.79 -19.14 0.77
CA GLN A 203 10.37 -19.81 1.92
C GLN A 203 10.20 -21.32 1.81
N ARG A 204 11.31 -22.06 1.93
CA ARG A 204 11.34 -23.52 2.05
C ARG A 204 12.15 -23.89 3.29
N ALA A 205 11.45 -24.32 4.33
CA ALA A 205 12.04 -24.48 5.67
C ALA A 205 12.74 -23.18 6.14
N ALA A 206 14.03 -23.24 6.46
CA ALA A 206 14.83 -22.07 6.84
C ALA A 206 15.54 -21.39 5.67
N THR A 207 15.31 -21.86 4.43
CA THR A 207 15.93 -21.31 3.21
C THR A 207 14.97 -20.36 2.52
N PHE A 208 15.45 -19.18 2.17
CA PHE A 208 14.76 -18.18 1.38
C PHE A 208 15.32 -18.15 -0.04
N PHE A 209 14.42 -18.00 -1.00
CA PHE A 209 14.71 -17.74 -2.39
C PHE A 209 14.11 -16.38 -2.74
N VAL A 210 14.95 -15.45 -3.16
CA VAL A 210 14.53 -14.09 -3.48
C VAL A 210 14.85 -13.84 -4.94
N LYS A 211 13.84 -13.43 -5.70
CA LYS A 211 13.95 -13.14 -7.13
C LYS A 211 13.43 -11.73 -7.39
N LEU A 212 14.21 -10.95 -8.15
CA LEU A 212 13.78 -9.71 -8.78
C LEU A 212 13.72 -9.93 -10.28
N THR A 213 12.58 -9.61 -10.90
CA THR A 213 12.40 -9.64 -12.35
C THR A 213 11.95 -8.27 -12.83
N ARG A 214 12.72 -7.68 -13.74
CA ARG A 214 12.38 -6.42 -14.41
C ARG A 214 11.54 -6.73 -15.63
N GLN A 215 10.35 -6.15 -15.72
CA GLN A 215 9.53 -6.20 -16.92
C GLN A 215 10.15 -5.28 -18.00
N LYS A 216 10.10 -5.70 -19.25
CA LYS A 216 10.62 -4.96 -20.40
C LYS A 216 9.66 -3.88 -20.85
#